data_AF-A0A8T0G6J9-F1
#
_entry.id   AF-A0A8T0G6J9-F1
#
_cell.length_a   1.000
_cell.length_b   1.000
_cell.length_c   1.000
_cell.angle_alpha   90.00
_cell.angle_beta   90.00
_cell.angle_gamma   90.00
#
_symmetry.space_group_name_H-M   'P 1'
#
loop_
_entity.id
_entity.type
_entity.pdbx_description
1 polymer ?
#
loop_
_entity_poly.entity_id
_entity_poly.type
_entity_poly.pdbx_seq_one_letter_code
_entity_poly.pdbx_strand_id
1 'polypeptide(L)'
;MMRHTGERPFKCTMFLSNGRWRTSFLLQNKIQIHRFHCSQCSYSSDRKYHLLRHQLIHSGERPYKCSFCGKGFTTKQNCETHKMTHRHDQAHCCSICSEQFSSPRALQRHISTHLL
;
A
#
# COMPACT_ATOMS: atom_id res chain seq x y z
N MET A 1 23.58 20.82 -10.57
CA MET A 1 22.47 21.54 -11.24
C MET A 1 22.34 20.99 -12.65
N MET A 2 21.35 20.14 -12.96
CA MET A 2 21.22 19.59 -14.32
C MET A 2 20.44 20.59 -15.18
N ARG A 3 21.09 21.05 -16.24
CA ARG A 3 20.59 21.98 -17.25
C ARG A 3 19.65 21.24 -18.20
N HIS A 4 18.47 21.83 -18.45
CA HIS A 4 17.58 21.43 -19.53
C HIS A 4 18.03 22.12 -20.82
N THR A 5 18.44 21.34 -21.82
CA THR A 5 18.64 21.83 -23.19
C THR A 5 17.44 21.37 -24.03
N GLY A 6 16.74 22.32 -24.67
CA GLY A 6 15.60 22.05 -25.56
C GLY A 6 15.97 21.07 -26.68
N GLU A 7 15.04 20.35 -27.31
CA GLU A 7 13.71 20.76 -27.78
C GLU A 7 12.61 19.80 -27.32
N ARG A 8 11.40 20.32 -27.07
CA ARG A 8 10.20 19.50 -26.78
C ARG A 8 9.42 19.29 -28.08
N PRO A 9 9.48 18.13 -28.76
CA PRO A 9 8.85 18.01 -30.07
C PRO A 9 7.38 17.61 -30.00
N PHE A 10 6.82 17.23 -28.86
CA PHE A 10 5.44 16.73 -28.82
C PHE A 10 4.58 17.42 -27.76
N LYS A 11 3.56 18.12 -28.27
CA LYS A 11 2.49 18.78 -27.52
C LYS A 11 1.82 17.78 -26.57
N CYS A 12 1.55 18.28 -25.38
CA CYS A 12 1.01 17.58 -24.23
C CYS A 12 -0.50 17.27 -24.39
N THR A 13 -0.90 16.54 -25.44
CA THR A 13 -2.33 16.28 -25.72
C THR A 13 -2.80 14.85 -25.46
N MET A 14 -1.92 13.86 -25.31
CA MET A 14 -2.37 12.45 -25.23
C MET A 14 -1.70 11.69 -24.07
N PHE A 15 -1.74 12.30 -22.89
CA PHE A 15 -1.51 11.61 -21.62
C PHE A 15 -2.79 10.85 -21.26
N LEU A 16 -2.74 9.52 -21.11
CA LEU A 16 -3.71 8.88 -20.23
C LEU A 16 -3.35 9.35 -18.81
N SER A 17 -4.35 9.84 -18.09
CA SER A 17 -4.27 10.45 -16.75
C SER A 17 -3.53 9.64 -15.67
N ASN A 18 -3.09 8.42 -16.00
CA ASN A 18 -2.50 7.44 -15.10
C ASN A 18 -0.99 7.18 -15.32
N GLY A 19 -0.34 7.91 -16.26
CA GLY A 19 1.11 7.87 -16.44
C GLY A 19 1.66 6.52 -16.91
N ARG A 20 0.90 5.79 -17.74
CA ARG A 20 1.35 4.55 -18.40
C ARG A 20 0.97 4.56 -19.87
N TRP A 21 1.92 4.22 -20.72
CA TRP A 21 1.71 4.05 -22.16
C TRP A 21 0.99 2.71 -22.43
N ARG A 22 0.05 2.68 -23.39
CA ARG A 22 -0.53 1.42 -23.87
C ARG A 22 0.53 0.64 -24.66
N THR A 23 0.58 -0.67 -24.51
CA THR A 23 1.57 -1.54 -25.19
C THR A 23 1.50 -1.43 -26.71
N SER A 24 0.29 -1.32 -27.28
CA SER A 24 0.06 -1.07 -28.70
C SER A 24 0.65 0.26 -29.18
N PHE A 25 0.58 1.30 -28.35
CA PHE A 25 1.12 2.63 -28.65
C PHE A 25 2.65 2.65 -28.64
N LEU A 26 3.27 1.92 -27.71
CA LEU A 26 4.74 1.81 -27.60
C LEU A 26 5.35 1.10 -28.82
N LEU A 27 4.72 0.01 -29.27
CA LEU A 27 5.14 -0.75 -30.45
C LEU A 27 5.01 0.09 -31.71
N GLN A 28 3.89 0.82 -31.86
CA GLN A 28 3.63 1.68 -33.01
C GLN A 28 4.62 2.85 -33.12
N ASN A 29 5.11 3.37 -32.00
CA ASN A 29 6.03 4.52 -31.97
C ASN A 29 7.47 4.14 -31.62
N LYS A 30 7.80 2.84 -31.54
CA LYS A 30 9.13 2.33 -31.14
C LYS A 30 9.67 2.96 -29.84
N ILE A 31 8.80 3.30 -28.90
CA ILE A 31 9.16 3.93 -27.63
C ILE A 31 9.61 2.84 -26.66
N GLN A 32 10.87 2.91 -26.24
CA GLN A 32 11.44 2.00 -25.24
C GLN A 32 11.09 2.47 -23.83
N ILE A 33 10.37 1.64 -23.06
CA ILE A 33 10.20 1.86 -21.63
C ILE A 33 11.42 1.30 -20.91
N HIS A 34 12.21 2.17 -20.29
CA HIS A 34 13.30 1.75 -19.43
C HIS A 34 12.73 0.99 -18.22
N ARG A 35 12.96 -0.33 -18.18
CA ARG A 35 12.50 -1.21 -17.10
C ARG A 35 13.53 -1.23 -15.97
N PHE A 36 13.04 -1.33 -14.74
CA PHE A 36 13.83 -1.51 -13.53
C PHE A 36 13.83 -2.99 -13.16
N HIS A 37 15.01 -3.60 -13.08
CA HIS A 37 15.20 -5.02 -12.81
C HIS A 37 15.64 -5.27 -11.37
N CYS A 38 15.15 -6.36 -10.77
CA CYS A 38 15.67 -6.85 -9.50
C CYS A 38 17.00 -7.58 -9.74
N SER A 39 17.99 -7.35 -8.88
CA SER A 39 19.27 -8.06 -8.94
C SER A 39 19.21 -9.46 -8.31
N GLN A 40 18.17 -9.76 -7.53
CA GLN A 40 18.04 -10.99 -6.76
C GLN A 40 17.00 -11.98 -7.34
N CYS A 41 16.21 -11.56 -8.33
CA CYS A 41 15.23 -12.43 -8.99
C CYS A 41 14.81 -11.87 -10.36
N SER A 42 13.97 -12.60 -11.10
CA SER A 42 13.47 -12.23 -12.42
C SER A 42 12.43 -11.08 -12.43
N TYR A 43 12.10 -10.52 -11.27
CA TYR A 43 11.12 -9.43 -11.19
C TYR A 43 11.61 -8.16 -11.89
N SER A 44 10.73 -7.53 -12.66
CA SER A 44 10.98 -6.21 -13.25
C SER A 44 9.73 -5.34 -13.25
N SER A 45 9.92 -4.02 -13.20
CA SER A 45 8.82 -3.05 -13.18
C SER A 45 9.15 -1.82 -14.05
N ASP A 46 8.11 -1.13 -14.50
CA ASP A 46 8.21 0.12 -15.27
C ASP A 46 8.44 1.35 -14.38
N ARG A 47 8.31 1.21 -13.05
CA ARG A 47 8.47 2.32 -12.10
C ARG A 47 9.47 1.98 -11.01
N LYS A 48 10.43 2.88 -10.78
CA LYS A 48 11.49 2.72 -9.77
C LYS A 48 10.94 2.38 -8.38
N TYR A 49 9.87 3.05 -7.93
CA TYR A 49 9.30 2.80 -6.60
C TYR A 49 8.68 1.40 -6.45
N HIS A 50 8.22 0.78 -7.54
CA HIS A 50 7.75 -0.61 -7.51
C HIS A 50 8.91 -1.57 -7.29
N LEU A 51 10.06 -1.33 -7.94
CA LEU A 51 11.27 -2.11 -7.70
C LEU A 51 11.78 -1.93 -6.26
N LEU A 52 11.89 -0.70 -5.77
CA LEU A 52 12.34 -0.43 -4.38
C LEU A 52 11.44 -1.14 -3.36
N ARG A 53 10.13 -1.08 -3.54
CA ARG A 53 9.20 -1.82 -2.69
C ARG A 53 9.36 -3.34 -2.80
N HIS A 54 9.60 -3.85 -4.01
CA HIS A 54 9.82 -5.27 -4.22
C HIS A 54 11.08 -5.76 -3.48
N GLN A 55 12.15 -4.97 -3.46
CA GLN A 55 13.38 -5.31 -2.72
C GLN A 55 13.15 -5.52 -1.22
N LEU A 56 12.10 -4.92 -0.63
CA LEU A 56 11.72 -5.17 0.75
C LEU A 56 11.43 -6.65 1.03
N ILE A 57 10.96 -7.41 0.03
CA ILE A 57 10.69 -8.84 0.15
C ILE A 57 11.99 -9.61 0.41
N HIS A 58 13.09 -9.21 -0.21
CA HIS A 58 14.40 -9.85 -0.01
C HIS A 58 15.04 -9.44 1.31
N SER A 59 14.92 -8.16 1.69
CA SER A 59 15.46 -7.68 2.97
C SER A 59 14.68 -8.14 4.21
N GLY A 60 13.42 -8.53 4.03
CA GLY A 60 12.48 -8.77 5.12
C GLY A 60 11.99 -7.50 5.84
N GLU A 61 12.47 -6.31 5.46
CA GLU A 61 12.05 -5.06 6.06
C GLU A 61 10.56 -4.80 5.84
N ARG A 62 9.90 -4.37 6.93
CA ARG A 62 8.46 -4.06 6.95
C ARG A 62 8.26 -2.70 7.61
N PRO A 63 8.43 -1.59 6.85
CA PRO A 63 8.40 -0.24 7.39
C PRO A 63 7.06 0.13 8.02
N TYR A 64 5.97 -0.46 7.55
CA TYR A 64 4.62 -0.14 8.01
C TYR A 64 4.17 -1.16 9.03
N LYS A 65 4.23 -0.80 10.32
CA LYS A 65 3.80 -1.68 11.41
C LYS A 65 2.38 -1.33 11.87
N CYS A 66 1.59 -2.36 12.15
CA CYS A 66 0.30 -2.21 12.81
C CYS A 66 0.51 -1.74 14.24
N SER A 67 -0.16 -0.66 14.64
CA SER A 67 -0.09 -0.14 16.02
C SER A 67 -0.82 -1.01 17.03
N PHE A 68 -1.74 -1.88 16.59
CA PHE A 68 -2.52 -2.74 17.48
C PHE A 68 -1.81 -4.07 17.79
N CYS A 69 -1.19 -4.70 16.80
CA CYS A 69 -0.59 -6.03 16.95
C CYS A 69 0.88 -6.14 16.51
N GLY A 70 1.52 -5.04 16.12
CA GLY A 70 2.92 -5.03 15.68
C GLY A 70 3.18 -5.66 14.30
N LYS A 71 2.18 -6.28 13.66
CA LYS A 71 2.33 -6.92 12.34
C LYS A 71 2.84 -5.93 11.30
N GLY A 72 3.95 -6.27 10.64
CA GLY A 72 4.59 -5.43 9.63
C GLY A 72 4.07 -5.67 8.20
N PHE A 73 4.10 -4.62 7.37
CA PHE A 73 3.69 -4.61 5.96
C PHE A 73 4.70 -3.84 5.11
N THR A 74 4.75 -4.17 3.81
CA THR A 74 5.60 -3.49 2.82
C THR A 74 4.92 -2.28 2.19
N THR A 75 3.62 -2.08 2.40
CA THR A 75 2.87 -0.90 1.95
C THR A 75 2.00 -0.32 3.05
N LYS A 76 1.83 1.01 3.01
CA LYS A 76 0.89 1.75 3.86
C LYS A 76 -0.54 1.26 3.68
N GLN A 77 -1.00 1.13 2.42
CA GLN A 77 -2.36 0.69 2.10
C GLN A 77 -2.68 -0.67 2.73
N ASN A 78 -1.77 -1.65 2.65
CA ASN A 78 -2.02 -2.97 3.24
C ASN A 78 -2.05 -2.92 4.78
N CYS A 79 -1.26 -2.03 5.39
CA CYS A 79 -1.32 -1.80 6.83
C CYS A 79 -2.64 -1.13 7.23
N GLU A 80 -3.10 -0.14 6.47
CA GLU A 80 -4.37 0.56 6.71
C GLU A 80 -5.58 -0.36 6.54
N THR A 81 -5.62 -1.18 5.49
CA THR A 81 -6.69 -2.18 5.32
C THR A 81 -6.64 -3.24 6.42
N HIS A 82 -5.46 -3.66 6.84
CA HIS A 82 -5.32 -4.56 8.00
C HIS A 82 -5.83 -3.92 9.30
N LYS A 83 -5.61 -2.62 9.54
CA LYS A 83 -6.15 -1.94 10.73
C LYS A 83 -7.67 -2.02 10.82
N MET A 84 -8.37 -2.22 9.70
CA MET A 84 -9.83 -2.40 9.69
C MET A 84 -10.25 -3.74 10.30
N THR A 85 -9.41 -4.78 10.25
CA THR A 85 -9.74 -6.07 10.91
C THR A 85 -9.77 -5.89 12.42
N HIS A 86 -8.83 -5.10 12.96
CA HIS A 86 -8.84 -4.73 14.39
C HIS A 86 -10.06 -3.91 14.77
N ARG A 87 -10.65 -3.12 13.87
CA ARG A 87 -11.91 -2.41 14.17
C ARG A 87 -13.07 -3.37 14.38
N HIS A 88 -13.16 -4.46 13.63
CA HIS A 88 -14.17 -5.50 13.90
C HIS A 88 -13.89 -6.22 15.21
N ASP A 89 -12.62 -6.46 15.51
CA ASP A 89 -12.24 -7.06 16.79
C ASP A 89 -12.58 -6.12 17.96
N GLN A 90 -12.31 -4.83 17.81
CA GLN A 90 -12.44 -3.80 18.83
C GLN A 90 -13.85 -3.22 18.98
N ALA A 91 -14.69 -3.27 17.93
CA ALA A 91 -16.06 -2.73 17.94
C ALA A 91 -16.95 -3.38 19.00
N HIS A 92 -16.59 -4.56 19.47
CA HIS A 92 -17.30 -5.27 20.52
C HIS A 92 -16.40 -5.65 21.70
N CYS A 93 -15.28 -4.96 21.92
CA CYS A 93 -14.45 -5.17 23.10
C CYS A 93 -14.86 -4.25 24.25
N CYS A 94 -14.83 -4.79 25.48
CA CYS A 94 -14.97 -4.00 26.70
C CYS A 94 -13.74 -3.12 26.91
N SER A 95 -13.94 -1.81 27.08
CA SER A 95 -12.85 -0.86 27.35
C SER A 95 -12.23 -1.01 28.75
N ILE A 96 -12.88 -1.77 29.65
CA ILE A 96 -12.45 -1.95 31.04
C ILE A 96 -11.67 -3.27 31.19
N CYS A 97 -12.22 -4.40 30.72
CA CYS A 97 -11.60 -5.73 30.88
C CYS A 97 -11.15 -6.39 29.56
N SER A 98 -11.29 -5.73 28.41
CA SER A 98 -10.88 -6.24 27.09
C SER A 98 -11.57 -7.53 26.61
N GLU A 99 -12.66 -7.97 27.26
CA GLU A 99 -13.49 -9.07 26.76
C GLU A 99 -14.21 -8.71 25.47
N GLN A 100 -14.32 -9.66 24.54
CA GLN A 100 -14.91 -9.47 23.23
C GLN A 100 -16.32 -10.06 23.15
N PHE A 101 -17.24 -9.32 22.55
CA PHE A 101 -18.65 -9.68 22.41
C PHE A 101 -19.04 -9.88 20.93
N SER A 102 -20.08 -10.66 20.67
CA SER A 102 -20.57 -10.90 19.30
C SER A 102 -21.49 -9.79 18.78
N SER A 103 -21.97 -8.89 19.65
CA SER A 103 -22.84 -7.78 19.28
C SER A 103 -22.68 -6.57 20.21
N PRO A 104 -23.03 -5.34 19.76
CA PRO A 104 -22.93 -4.13 20.58
C PRO A 104 -23.82 -4.18 21.83
N ARG A 105 -25.01 -4.82 21.72
CA ARG A 105 -25.97 -4.92 22.82
C ARG A 105 -25.46 -5.80 23.96
N ALA A 106 -24.74 -6.87 23.62
CA ALA A 106 -24.10 -7.74 24.60
C ALA A 106 -22.96 -7.02 25.34
N LEU A 107 -22.12 -6.27 24.60
CA LEU A 107 -21.08 -5.42 25.18
C LEU A 107 -21.68 -4.37 26.13
N GLN A 108 -22.73 -3.65 25.71
CA GLN A 108 -23.31 -2.58 26.53
C GLN A 108 -23.93 -3.10 27.83
N ARG A 109 -24.57 -4.28 27.81
CA ARG A 109 -25.02 -4.96 29.03
C ARG A 109 -23.83 -5.34 29.92
N HIS A 110 -22.75 -5.85 29.35
CA HIS A 110 -21.56 -6.20 30.12
C HIS A 110 -20.91 -4.95 30.76
N ILE A 111 -20.81 -3.83 30.05
CA ILE A 111 -20.23 -2.59 30.62
C ILE A 111 -20.97 -2.17 31.90
N SER A 112 -22.28 -2.42 32.00
CA SER A 112 -23.05 -2.09 33.20
C SER A 112 -22.63 -2.87 34.46
N THR A 113 -21.98 -4.03 34.32
CA THR A 113 -21.49 -4.80 35.48
C THR A 113 -20.22 -4.21 36.11
N HIS A 114 -19.54 -3.29 35.42
CA HIS A 114 -18.36 -2.58 35.95
C HIS A 114 -18.71 -1.25 36.61
N LEU A 115 -19.97 -0.83 36.56
CA LEU A 115 -20.49 0.42 37.15
C LEU A 115 -21.23 0.18 38.48
N LEU A 116 -21.21 -1.06 38.98
CA LEU A 116 -21.70 -1.49 40.30
C LEU A 116 -20.50 -1.78 41.21
#